data_AF-A0A9D6UH73-F1
#
_entry.id   AF-A0A9D6UH73-F1
#
_cell.length_a   1.000
_cell.length_b   1.000
_cell.length_c   1.000
_cell.angle_alpha   90.00
_cell.angle_beta   90.00
_cell.angle_gamma   90.00
#
_symmetry.space_group_name_H-M   'P 1'
#
loop_
_entity.id
_entity.type
_entity.pdbx_description
1 polymer ?
#
loop_
_entity_poly.entity_id
_entity_poly.type
_entity_poly.pdbx_seq_one_letter_code
_entity_poly.pdbx_strand_id
1 'polypeptide(L)'
;MPDIKAEKIEKYLEAVFKKKVTLLSMRELGKEPGAKELKAYGYGVPILIEIEMDGEKRSVVIESMAQGPFGHEHFSDRAQVMLWDYDTFNRLPRHAKAIDVGAFIKDGGLISVGNADEFFLLMDFIEGEGYFKDLERIKASGELTDLDIERAKALSDYLAEVHKTKKKEPSLYVRKIRDTIGHGECIMGIADSYPEKFEFIDSRLLQKIEKKCIEWRWKIKPLTHRLSQVHGDFHPWNILFKKGTDFTVLDRARGEWGEPADDVASMTINYIFFSLQRYRRL
;
A
#
# COMPACT_ATOMS: atom_id res chain seq x y z
N MET A 1 -7.14 13.60 -13.90
CA MET A 1 -8.11 14.09 -12.91
C MET A 1 -9.49 13.98 -13.54
N PRO A 2 -10.58 13.69 -12.81
CA PRO A 2 -11.93 13.89 -13.36
C PRO A 2 -12.11 15.37 -13.73
N ASP A 3 -12.96 15.68 -14.71
CA ASP A 3 -13.26 17.06 -15.09
C ASP A 3 -13.92 17.78 -13.90
N ILE A 4 -13.22 18.75 -13.32
CA ILE A 4 -13.71 19.51 -12.18
C ILE A 4 -14.52 20.70 -12.67
N LYS A 5 -15.79 20.75 -12.28
CA LYS A 5 -16.67 21.87 -12.60
C LYS A 5 -16.45 23.01 -11.59
N ALA A 6 -16.47 24.26 -12.07
CA ALA A 6 -16.35 25.47 -11.26
C ALA A 6 -17.26 25.44 -10.00
N GLU A 7 -18.54 25.12 -10.19
CA GLU A 7 -19.54 25.04 -9.12
C GLU A 7 -19.19 24.02 -8.02
N LYS A 8 -18.47 22.93 -8.37
CA LYS A 8 -18.06 21.90 -7.40
C LYS A 8 -16.88 22.38 -6.56
N ILE A 9 -15.97 23.17 -7.14
CA ILE A 9 -14.87 23.81 -6.43
C ILE A 9 -15.40 24.86 -5.45
N GLU A 10 -16.33 25.72 -5.89
CA GLU A 10 -16.93 26.72 -5.02
C GLU A 10 -17.55 26.06 -3.79
N LYS A 11 -18.45 25.08 -3.99
CA LYS A 11 -19.09 24.35 -2.88
C LYS A 11 -18.09 23.69 -1.93
N TYR A 12 -17.02 23.11 -2.47
CA TYR A 12 -15.96 22.51 -1.66
C TYR A 12 -15.23 23.56 -0.82
N LEU A 13 -14.79 24.67 -1.45
CA LEU A 13 -14.08 25.74 -0.76
C LEU A 13 -14.96 26.43 0.28
N GLU A 14 -16.27 26.56 0.03
CA GLU A 14 -17.23 27.06 1.01
C GLU A 14 -17.30 26.15 2.25
N ALA A 15 -17.30 24.82 2.05
CA ALA A 15 -17.28 23.86 3.14
C ALA A 15 -15.97 23.91 3.94
N VAL A 16 -14.82 24.03 3.25
CA VAL A 16 -13.50 24.11 3.86
C VAL A 16 -13.32 25.41 4.65
N PHE A 17 -13.65 26.56 4.05
CA PHE A 17 -13.49 27.87 4.70
C PHE A 17 -14.64 28.23 5.65
N LYS A 18 -15.76 27.49 5.60
CA LYS A 18 -17.00 27.76 6.33
C LYS A 18 -17.53 29.18 6.07
N LYS A 19 -17.39 29.63 4.82
CA LYS A 19 -17.74 30.97 4.34
C LYS A 19 -18.24 30.90 2.91
N LYS A 20 -18.96 31.93 2.45
CA LYS A 20 -19.33 32.06 1.03
C LYS A 20 -18.09 32.34 0.19
N VAL A 21 -17.96 31.66 -0.95
CA VAL A 21 -16.81 31.77 -1.85
C VAL A 21 -17.32 31.94 -3.28
N THR A 22 -16.79 32.94 -3.99
CA THR A 22 -17.03 33.15 -5.42
C THR A 22 -15.77 32.82 -6.21
N LEU A 23 -15.84 31.91 -7.17
CA LEU A 23 -14.73 31.59 -8.06
C LEU A 23 -14.55 32.68 -9.12
N LEU A 24 -13.36 33.27 -9.16
CA LEU A 24 -12.99 34.29 -10.16
C LEU A 24 -12.29 33.66 -11.36
N SER A 25 -11.36 32.73 -11.14
CA SER A 25 -10.64 32.05 -12.22
C SER A 25 -10.04 30.70 -11.79
N MET A 26 -9.82 29.81 -12.76
CA MET A 26 -9.13 28.53 -12.58
C MET A 26 -8.21 28.26 -13.79
N ARG A 27 -6.91 28.03 -13.55
CA ARG A 27 -5.92 27.80 -14.61
C ARG A 27 -4.78 26.90 -14.13
N GLU A 28 -4.05 26.25 -15.05
CA GLU A 28 -2.80 25.59 -14.67
C GLU A 28 -1.79 26.61 -14.14
N LEU A 29 -1.07 26.24 -13.08
CA LEU A 29 -0.05 27.07 -12.49
C LEU A 29 1.10 27.29 -13.50
N GLY A 30 1.48 28.55 -13.71
CA GLY A 30 2.52 28.93 -14.68
C GLY A 30 2.02 29.23 -16.10
N LYS A 31 0.72 29.11 -16.39
CA LYS A 31 0.12 29.60 -17.65
C LYS A 31 -0.42 31.04 -17.52
N GLU A 32 -0.33 31.79 -18.62
CA GLU A 32 -0.81 33.18 -18.73
C GLU A 32 -2.33 33.31 -18.55
N PRO A 33 -2.84 34.42 -17.99
CA PRO A 33 -4.28 34.67 -17.86
C PRO A 33 -4.97 34.79 -19.23
N GLY A 34 -6.12 34.14 -19.42
CA GLY A 34 -6.96 34.29 -20.61
C GLY A 34 -6.93 33.15 -21.64
N ALA A 35 -6.19 32.07 -21.38
CA ALA A 35 -6.32 30.84 -22.18
C ALA A 35 -7.72 30.23 -21.95
N LYS A 36 -8.57 30.23 -22.99
CA LYS A 36 -9.93 29.69 -22.97
C LYS A 36 -9.97 28.19 -22.57
N GLU A 37 -10.74 27.93 -21.52
CA GLU A 37 -11.54 26.74 -21.16
C GLU A 37 -10.93 25.31 -21.16
N LEU A 38 -10.91 24.74 -19.94
CA LEU A 38 -11.75 23.60 -19.51
C LEU A 38 -11.80 22.36 -20.43
N LYS A 39 -10.64 21.81 -20.78
CA LYS A 39 -10.56 20.39 -21.19
C LYS A 39 -9.41 19.67 -20.49
N ALA A 40 -9.79 18.73 -19.62
CA ALA A 40 -8.97 17.67 -19.04
C ALA A 40 -7.69 18.13 -18.33
N TYR A 41 -7.81 18.49 -17.06
CA TYR A 41 -6.63 18.59 -16.19
C TYR A 41 -6.08 17.18 -15.90
N GLY A 42 -4.82 16.96 -16.30
CA GLY A 42 -4.08 15.74 -15.97
C GLY A 42 -3.84 15.64 -14.46
N TYR A 43 -3.75 14.43 -13.94
CA TYR A 43 -3.17 14.26 -12.59
C TYR A 43 -1.72 14.79 -12.61
N GLY A 44 -1.25 15.44 -11.54
CA GLY A 44 0.13 15.93 -11.45
C GLY A 44 0.36 17.38 -11.86
N VAL A 45 -0.66 18.09 -12.36
CA VAL A 45 -0.52 19.51 -12.74
C VAL A 45 -1.20 20.39 -11.68
N PRO A 46 -0.46 21.26 -10.98
CA PRO A 46 -1.06 22.18 -10.02
C PRO A 46 -1.99 23.18 -10.73
N ILE A 47 -3.16 23.41 -10.14
CA ILE A 47 -4.18 24.32 -10.63
C ILE A 47 -4.24 25.53 -9.71
N LEU A 48 -3.99 26.72 -10.25
CA LEU A 48 -4.19 27.99 -9.56
C LEU A 48 -5.67 28.38 -9.64
N ILE A 49 -6.24 28.68 -8.48
CA ILE A 49 -7.63 29.08 -8.30
C ILE A 49 -7.64 30.45 -7.64
N GLU A 50 -8.29 31.40 -8.28
CA GLU A 50 -8.51 32.74 -7.73
C GLU A 50 -9.96 32.85 -7.29
N ILE A 51 -10.17 33.25 -6.04
CA ILE A 51 -11.48 33.35 -5.41
C ILE A 51 -11.67 34.74 -4.78
N GLU A 52 -12.93 35.12 -4.58
CA GLU A 52 -13.33 36.21 -3.70
C GLU A 52 -14.03 35.65 -2.48
N MET A 53 -13.61 36.09 -1.29
CA MET A 53 -14.19 35.71 0.00
C MET A 53 -14.13 36.94 0.92
N ASP A 54 -15.26 37.28 1.56
CA ASP A 54 -15.41 38.48 2.40
C ASP A 54 -15.01 39.81 1.70
N GLY A 55 -15.18 39.90 0.38
CA GLY A 55 -14.79 41.08 -0.41
C GLY A 55 -13.28 41.18 -0.69
N GLU A 56 -12.49 40.20 -0.28
CA GLU A 56 -11.06 40.11 -0.57
C GLU A 56 -10.76 39.04 -1.61
N LYS A 57 -9.82 39.34 -2.53
CA LYS A 57 -9.31 38.36 -3.49
C LYS A 57 -8.25 37.48 -2.84
N ARG A 58 -8.37 36.18 -3.03
CA ARG A 58 -7.42 35.17 -2.55
C ARG A 58 -7.06 34.20 -3.66
N SER A 59 -5.82 33.73 -3.65
CA SER A 59 -5.36 32.66 -4.54
C SER A 59 -5.06 31.40 -3.72
N VAL A 60 -5.51 30.25 -4.22
CA VAL A 60 -5.21 28.93 -3.67
C VAL A 60 -4.77 28.01 -4.80
N VAL A 61 -4.01 26.97 -4.48
CA VAL A 61 -3.58 25.96 -5.45
C VAL A 61 -4.19 24.62 -5.07
N ILE A 62 -4.79 23.93 -6.04
CA ILE A 62 -5.15 22.52 -5.92
C ILE A 62 -4.11 21.73 -6.69
N GLU A 63 -3.40 20.86 -5.98
CA GLU A 63 -2.44 19.93 -6.55
C GLU A 63 -2.99 18.50 -6.44
N SER A 64 -2.66 17.67 -7.42
CA SER A 64 -2.89 16.24 -7.37
C SER A 64 -1.64 15.53 -7.87
N MET A 65 -1.48 14.26 -7.53
CA MET A 65 -0.30 13.49 -7.93
C MET A 65 -0.58 12.61 -9.15
N ALA A 66 0.31 12.64 -10.14
CA ALA A 66 0.28 11.72 -11.28
C ALA A 66 0.75 10.33 -10.89
N GLN A 67 0.25 9.31 -11.59
CA GLN A 67 0.86 7.98 -11.53
C GLN A 67 2.28 8.03 -12.05
N GLY A 68 3.21 7.38 -11.35
CA GLY A 68 4.63 7.35 -11.71
C GLY A 68 5.42 6.29 -10.94
N PRO A 69 6.62 5.92 -11.44
CA PRO A 69 7.42 4.78 -10.94
C PRO A 69 8.14 5.03 -9.61
N PHE A 70 7.85 6.17 -8.98
CA PHE A 70 8.54 6.68 -7.80
C PHE A 70 7.80 6.39 -6.49
N GLY A 71 6.92 5.38 -6.50
CA GLY A 71 6.01 5.12 -5.38
C GLY A 71 4.72 5.92 -5.49
N HIS A 72 4.24 6.20 -6.71
CA HIS A 72 2.96 6.88 -6.96
C HIS A 72 1.99 6.00 -7.78
N GLU A 73 2.28 4.71 -7.94
CA GLU A 73 1.56 3.80 -8.84
C GLU A 73 0.16 3.48 -8.30
N HIS A 74 0.02 3.19 -7.00
CA HIS A 74 -1.26 2.91 -6.35
C HIS A 74 -1.95 4.19 -5.90
N PHE A 75 -3.28 4.12 -5.84
CA PHE A 75 -4.09 5.22 -5.30
C PHE A 75 -3.71 5.55 -3.86
N SER A 76 -3.42 4.54 -3.05
CA SER A 76 -2.97 4.67 -1.68
C SER A 76 -1.68 5.45 -1.54
N ASP A 77 -0.68 5.25 -2.42
CA ASP A 77 0.60 5.95 -2.27
C ASP A 77 0.43 7.45 -2.51
N ARG A 78 -0.37 7.80 -3.52
CA ARG A 78 -0.68 9.20 -3.81
C ARG A 78 -1.49 9.84 -2.70
N ALA A 79 -2.42 9.10 -2.11
CA ALA A 79 -3.16 9.55 -0.93
C ALA A 79 -2.22 9.75 0.27
N GLN A 80 -1.30 8.80 0.51
CA GLN A 80 -0.31 8.87 1.58
C GLN A 80 0.52 10.15 1.47
N VAL A 81 1.03 10.48 0.28
CA VAL A 81 1.80 11.72 0.09
C VAL A 81 0.94 12.95 0.39
N MET A 82 -0.28 13.03 -0.16
CA MET A 82 -1.16 14.19 0.07
C MET A 82 -1.55 14.36 1.55
N LEU A 83 -1.80 13.25 2.26
CA LEU A 83 -2.10 13.25 3.68
C LEU A 83 -0.88 13.69 4.51
N TRP A 84 0.30 13.18 4.16
CA TRP A 84 1.55 13.54 4.82
C TRP A 84 1.93 15.01 4.60
N ASP A 85 1.76 15.50 3.37
CA ASP A 85 2.02 16.89 3.02
C ASP A 85 1.12 17.83 3.84
N TYR A 86 -0.18 17.54 3.96
CA TYR A 86 -1.09 18.32 4.79
C TYR A 86 -0.70 18.33 6.27
N ASP A 87 -0.34 17.16 6.83
CA ASP A 87 0.09 17.03 8.23
C ASP A 87 1.38 17.81 8.53
N THR A 88 2.32 17.84 7.58
CA THR A 88 3.69 18.31 7.84
C THR A 88 3.99 19.73 7.33
N PHE A 89 3.39 20.18 6.22
CA PHE A 89 3.72 21.47 5.59
C PHE A 89 3.56 22.64 6.56
N ASN A 90 2.48 22.64 7.35
CA ASN A 90 2.19 23.72 8.29
C ASN A 90 3.11 23.76 9.52
N ARG A 91 3.87 22.68 9.79
CA ARG A 91 4.83 22.61 10.90
C ARG A 91 6.20 23.18 10.54
N LEU A 92 6.51 23.31 9.25
CA LEU A 92 7.77 23.85 8.78
C LEU A 92 7.69 25.37 8.61
N PRO A 93 8.51 26.18 9.33
CA PRO A 93 8.47 27.63 9.20
C PRO A 93 8.79 28.09 7.77
N ARG A 94 8.06 29.12 7.30
CA ARG A 94 8.19 29.70 5.95
C ARG A 94 7.87 28.72 4.81
N HIS A 95 7.09 27.67 5.08
CA HIS A 95 6.54 26.80 4.06
C HIS A 95 5.17 27.31 3.56
N ALA A 96 4.75 26.88 2.37
CA ALA A 96 3.39 27.10 1.89
C ALA A 96 2.40 26.44 2.86
N LYS A 97 1.36 27.18 3.26
CA LYS A 97 0.34 26.65 4.16
C LYS A 97 -0.56 25.67 3.43
N ALA A 98 -0.60 24.43 3.91
CA ALA A 98 -1.61 23.47 3.47
C ALA A 98 -2.96 23.86 4.08
N ILE A 99 -3.98 24.04 3.23
CA ILE A 99 -5.31 24.52 3.66
C ILE A 99 -6.23 23.36 4.01
N ASP A 100 -6.23 22.31 3.19
CA ASP A 100 -7.01 21.08 3.39
C ASP A 100 -6.35 19.93 2.59
N VAL A 101 -6.74 18.70 2.90
CA VAL A 101 -6.49 17.50 2.09
C VAL A 101 -7.82 16.78 1.84
N GLY A 102 -8.00 16.26 0.64
CA GLY A 102 -9.28 15.73 0.20
C GLY A 102 -9.16 14.68 -0.91
N ALA A 103 -10.31 14.19 -1.36
CA ALA A 103 -10.40 13.25 -2.47
C ALA A 103 -11.38 13.73 -3.55
N PHE A 104 -11.09 13.39 -4.80
CA PHE A 104 -11.99 13.59 -5.93
C PHE A 104 -12.95 12.41 -6.06
N ILE A 105 -14.25 12.71 -6.17
CA ILE A 105 -15.28 11.70 -6.46
C ILE A 105 -15.56 11.63 -7.97
N LYS A 106 -16.14 10.50 -8.41
CA LYS A 106 -16.28 10.17 -9.85
C LYS A 106 -17.08 11.21 -10.66
N ASP A 107 -17.97 11.96 -10.03
CA ASP A 107 -18.78 13.01 -10.69
C ASP A 107 -18.07 14.38 -10.76
N GLY A 108 -16.79 14.45 -10.38
CA GLY A 108 -15.99 15.67 -10.34
C GLY A 108 -16.15 16.50 -9.05
N GLY A 109 -16.93 16.02 -8.07
CA GLY A 109 -16.97 16.62 -6.73
C GLY A 109 -15.69 16.37 -5.92
N LEU A 110 -15.57 17.10 -4.81
CA LEU A 110 -14.47 16.98 -3.86
C LEU A 110 -15.03 16.73 -2.46
N ILE A 111 -14.34 15.89 -1.69
CA ILE A 111 -14.61 15.67 -0.26
C ILE A 111 -13.37 16.05 0.54
N SER A 112 -13.56 16.80 1.63
CA SER A 112 -12.50 17.10 2.59
C SER A 112 -12.30 15.92 3.52
N VAL A 113 -11.04 15.57 3.78
CA VAL A 113 -10.65 14.58 4.82
C VAL A 113 -9.66 15.16 5.83
N GLY A 114 -9.24 16.43 5.69
CA GLY A 114 -8.23 17.05 6.54
C GLY A 114 -8.64 17.31 7.99
N ASN A 115 -9.90 17.02 8.36
CA ASN A 115 -10.38 17.05 9.75
C ASN A 115 -10.61 15.63 10.33
N ALA A 116 -10.17 14.57 9.65
CA ALA A 116 -10.23 13.23 10.19
C ALA A 116 -9.12 13.02 11.23
N ASP A 117 -9.49 12.53 12.42
CA ASP A 117 -8.51 12.19 13.46
C ASP A 117 -7.82 10.83 13.18
N GLU A 118 -8.55 9.86 12.62
CA GLU A 118 -8.04 8.53 12.26
C GLU A 118 -8.89 7.90 11.15
N PHE A 119 -8.27 7.10 10.28
CA PHE A 119 -8.95 6.30 9.27
C PHE A 119 -9.17 4.88 9.79
N PHE A 120 -10.35 4.31 9.55
CA PHE A 120 -10.66 2.93 9.94
C PHE A 120 -11.06 2.09 8.74
N LEU A 121 -10.77 0.79 8.82
CA LEU A 121 -11.25 -0.22 7.90
C LEU A 121 -12.27 -1.11 8.63
N LEU A 122 -13.51 -1.14 8.13
CA LEU A 122 -14.53 -2.08 8.59
C LEU A 122 -14.59 -3.24 7.60
N MET A 123 -14.44 -4.47 8.10
CA MET A 123 -14.44 -5.70 7.30
C MET A 123 -15.42 -6.71 7.88
N ASP A 124 -15.79 -7.68 7.06
CA ASP A 124 -16.56 -8.83 7.51
C ASP A 124 -15.75 -9.64 8.55
N PHE A 125 -16.45 -10.15 9.56
CA PHE A 125 -15.87 -11.11 10.49
C PHE A 125 -15.85 -12.49 9.86
N ILE A 126 -14.69 -13.15 9.93
CA ILE A 126 -14.49 -14.49 9.37
C ILE A 126 -14.29 -15.48 10.51
N GLU A 127 -15.16 -16.48 10.59
CA GLU A 127 -15.03 -17.62 11.50
C GLU A 127 -14.05 -18.65 10.93
N GLY A 128 -13.18 -19.19 11.79
CA GLY A 128 -12.31 -20.31 11.46
C GLY A 128 -11.17 -20.49 12.44
N GLU A 129 -10.33 -21.48 12.17
CA GLU A 129 -9.16 -21.82 12.96
C GLU A 129 -7.87 -21.55 12.18
N GLY A 130 -6.93 -20.83 12.80
CA GLY A 130 -5.66 -20.45 12.17
C GLY A 130 -4.83 -21.67 11.78
N TYR A 131 -4.32 -21.71 10.54
CA TYR A 131 -3.50 -22.82 10.03
C TYR A 131 -2.23 -23.05 10.86
N PHE A 132 -1.72 -22.02 11.54
CA PHE A 132 -0.59 -22.15 12.47
C PHE A 132 -0.82 -23.23 13.55
N LYS A 133 -2.06 -23.48 13.96
CA LYS A 133 -2.39 -24.49 14.96
C LYS A 133 -2.22 -25.91 14.45
N ASP A 134 -2.44 -26.15 13.15
CA ASP A 134 -2.13 -27.44 12.53
C ASP A 134 -0.62 -27.72 12.65
N LEU A 135 0.20 -26.70 12.36
CA LEU A 135 1.65 -26.80 12.45
C LEU A 135 2.14 -26.95 13.89
N GLU A 136 1.52 -26.28 14.85
CA GLU A 136 1.79 -26.49 16.28
C GLU A 136 1.45 -27.91 16.72
N ARG A 137 0.31 -28.44 16.29
CA ARG A 137 -0.09 -29.83 16.58
C ARG A 137 0.87 -30.83 15.96
N ILE A 138 1.29 -30.65 14.70
CA ILE A 138 2.30 -31.50 14.04
C ILE A 138 3.63 -31.42 14.80
N LYS A 139 4.08 -30.20 15.17
CA LYS A 139 5.30 -30.01 15.97
C LYS A 139 5.22 -30.73 17.31
N ALA A 140 4.08 -30.69 18.01
CA ALA A 140 3.93 -31.29 19.32
C ALA A 140 3.86 -32.82 19.26
N SER A 141 2.98 -33.36 18.41
CA SER A 141 2.78 -34.81 18.25
C SER A 141 3.94 -35.49 17.51
N GLY A 142 4.48 -34.84 16.48
CA GLY A 142 5.37 -35.45 15.50
C GLY A 142 4.64 -36.28 14.45
N GLU A 143 3.31 -36.18 14.40
CA GLU A 143 2.46 -36.95 13.52
C GLU A 143 1.88 -36.04 12.44
N LEU A 144 1.88 -36.55 11.21
CA LEU A 144 1.24 -35.93 10.05
C LEU A 144 -0.02 -36.72 9.72
N THR A 145 -1.13 -36.02 9.52
CA THR A 145 -2.41 -36.62 9.15
C THR A 145 -2.71 -36.41 7.66
N ASP A 146 -3.63 -37.19 7.11
CA ASP A 146 -4.08 -37.02 5.72
C ASP A 146 -4.65 -35.61 5.48
N LEU A 147 -5.38 -35.06 6.47
CA LEU A 147 -5.93 -33.72 6.39
C LEU A 147 -4.85 -32.64 6.24
N ASP A 148 -3.67 -32.81 6.83
CA ASP A 148 -2.58 -31.84 6.70
C ASP A 148 -2.03 -31.80 5.28
N ILE A 149 -1.93 -32.98 4.67
CA ILE A 149 -1.50 -33.13 3.28
C ILE A 149 -2.57 -32.51 2.36
N GLU A 150 -3.85 -32.75 2.64
CA GLU A 150 -4.97 -32.17 1.88
C GLU A 150 -5.01 -30.65 2.00
N ARG A 151 -4.82 -30.09 3.20
CA ARG A 151 -4.75 -28.63 3.43
C ARG A 151 -3.56 -28.02 2.72
N ALA A 152 -2.37 -28.62 2.81
CA ALA A 152 -1.19 -28.13 2.09
C ALA A 152 -1.40 -28.13 0.57
N LYS A 153 -2.05 -29.16 0.02
CA LYS A 153 -2.44 -29.21 -1.40
C LYS A 153 -3.43 -28.11 -1.75
N ALA A 154 -4.48 -27.92 -0.96
CA ALA A 154 -5.48 -26.87 -1.18
C ALA A 154 -4.85 -25.46 -1.19
N LEU A 155 -3.89 -25.19 -0.30
CA LEU A 155 -3.14 -23.93 -0.28
C LEU A 155 -2.24 -23.78 -1.51
N SER A 156 -1.61 -24.88 -1.96
CA SER A 156 -0.80 -24.88 -3.19
C SER A 156 -1.65 -24.63 -4.44
N ASP A 157 -2.81 -25.28 -4.55
CA ASP A 157 -3.74 -25.10 -5.66
C ASP A 157 -4.29 -23.66 -5.70
N TYR A 158 -4.58 -23.10 -4.52
CA TYR A 158 -4.95 -21.69 -4.38
C TYR A 158 -3.84 -20.74 -4.83
N LEU A 159 -2.58 -20.96 -4.44
CA LEU A 159 -1.47 -20.14 -4.93
C LEU A 159 -1.31 -20.25 -6.44
N ALA A 160 -1.38 -21.46 -7.00
CA ALA A 160 -1.35 -21.66 -8.45
C ALA A 160 -2.49 -20.91 -9.15
N GLU A 161 -3.68 -20.91 -8.56
CA GLU A 161 -4.82 -20.15 -9.04
C GLU A 161 -4.56 -18.63 -9.02
N VAL A 162 -4.06 -18.08 -7.91
CA VAL A 162 -3.79 -16.64 -7.79
C VAL A 162 -2.67 -16.22 -8.74
N HIS A 163 -1.57 -16.98 -8.77
CA HIS A 163 -0.35 -16.65 -9.53
C HIS A 163 -0.51 -16.81 -11.04
N LYS A 164 -1.58 -17.46 -11.53
CA LYS A 164 -1.91 -17.54 -12.96
C LYS A 164 -2.26 -16.18 -13.55
N THR A 165 -2.78 -15.27 -12.73
CA THR A 165 -3.16 -13.91 -13.15
C THR A 165 -1.89 -13.06 -13.29
N LYS A 166 -1.54 -12.68 -14.52
CA LYS A 166 -0.35 -11.88 -14.83
C LYS A 166 -0.72 -10.44 -15.20
N LYS A 167 0.21 -9.51 -14.98
CA LYS A 167 0.09 -8.11 -15.42
C LYS A 167 1.37 -7.65 -16.12
N LYS A 168 1.24 -6.94 -17.24
CA LYS A 168 2.39 -6.42 -18.01
C LYS A 168 2.76 -5.00 -17.56
N GLU A 169 3.29 -4.88 -16.34
CA GLU A 169 3.71 -3.60 -15.76
C GLU A 169 5.14 -3.69 -15.17
N PRO A 170 6.20 -3.55 -16.00
CA PRO A 170 7.57 -3.75 -15.55
C PRO A 170 7.98 -2.86 -14.38
N SER A 171 7.51 -1.62 -14.33
CA SER A 171 7.77 -0.68 -13.23
C SER A 171 7.20 -1.19 -11.90
N LEU A 172 6.01 -1.79 -11.93
CA LEU A 172 5.34 -2.32 -10.74
C LEU A 172 6.09 -3.53 -10.15
N TYR A 173 6.65 -4.41 -11.00
CA TYR A 173 7.51 -5.50 -10.54
C TYR A 173 8.78 -4.98 -9.85
N VAL A 174 9.45 -4.00 -10.47
CA VAL A 174 10.65 -3.39 -9.90
C VAL A 174 10.33 -2.69 -8.58
N ARG A 175 9.18 -2.03 -8.49
CA ARG A 175 8.68 -1.45 -7.25
C ARG A 175 8.47 -2.52 -6.18
N LYS A 176 7.71 -3.59 -6.46
CA LYS A 176 7.42 -4.59 -5.43
C LYS A 176 8.70 -5.19 -4.83
N ILE A 177 9.72 -5.46 -5.65
CA ILE A 177 11.02 -5.94 -5.13
C ILE A 177 11.70 -4.88 -4.24
N ARG A 178 11.62 -3.60 -4.61
CA ARG A 178 12.13 -2.50 -3.78
C ARG A 178 11.38 -2.45 -2.45
N ASP A 179 10.06 -2.56 -2.46
CA ASP A 179 9.21 -2.46 -1.28
C ASP A 179 9.40 -3.67 -0.35
N THR A 180 9.50 -4.89 -0.88
CA THR A 180 9.82 -6.09 -0.07
C THR A 180 11.14 -5.93 0.71
N ILE A 181 12.10 -5.17 0.19
CA ILE A 181 13.36 -4.92 0.89
C ILE A 181 13.25 -3.73 1.83
N GLY A 182 12.75 -2.59 1.34
CA GLY A 182 12.89 -1.30 2.01
C GLY A 182 11.64 -0.77 2.72
N HIS A 183 10.48 -1.38 2.55
CA HIS A 183 9.26 -0.91 3.21
C HIS A 183 9.27 -1.22 4.71
N GLY A 184 8.68 -0.33 5.52
CA GLY A 184 8.60 -0.45 6.98
C GLY A 184 7.83 -1.68 7.48
N GLU A 185 6.98 -2.25 6.62
CA GLU A 185 6.23 -3.49 6.89
C GLU A 185 6.93 -4.74 6.31
N CYS A 186 8.16 -4.61 5.82
CA CYS A 186 8.92 -5.66 5.13
C CYS A 186 10.34 -5.78 5.72
N ILE A 187 11.34 -6.25 4.95
CA ILE A 187 12.62 -6.71 5.52
C ILE A 187 13.32 -5.65 6.40
N MET A 188 13.50 -4.43 5.91
CA MET A 188 14.16 -3.37 6.68
C MET A 188 13.35 -2.97 7.92
N GLY A 189 12.04 -2.77 7.80
CA GLY A 189 11.25 -2.39 8.97
C GLY A 189 11.09 -3.50 10.01
N ILE A 190 11.02 -4.77 9.57
CA ILE A 190 11.12 -5.91 10.49
C ILE A 190 12.50 -5.94 11.16
N ALA A 191 13.60 -5.67 10.44
CA ALA A 191 14.92 -5.58 11.04
C ALA A 191 15.01 -4.45 12.08
N ASP A 192 14.43 -3.28 11.78
CA ASP A 192 14.37 -2.13 12.69
C ASP A 192 13.55 -2.41 13.97
N SER A 193 12.64 -3.38 13.93
CA SER A 193 11.86 -3.78 15.12
C SER A 193 12.67 -4.59 16.15
N TYR A 194 13.85 -5.10 15.78
CA TYR A 194 14.72 -5.80 16.72
C TYR A 194 15.45 -4.82 17.65
N PRO A 195 15.65 -5.18 18.93
CA PRO A 195 16.57 -4.44 19.78
C PRO A 195 18.02 -4.58 19.25
N GLU A 196 18.93 -3.75 19.76
CA GLU A 196 20.36 -3.77 19.34
C GLU A 196 20.99 -5.18 19.39
N LYS A 197 20.53 -6.03 20.33
CA LYS A 197 20.86 -7.45 20.40
C LYS A 197 19.71 -8.27 20.97
N PHE A 198 19.38 -9.39 20.33
CA PHE A 198 18.45 -10.41 20.82
C PHE A 198 19.02 -11.81 20.59
N GLU A 199 19.40 -12.51 21.66
CA GLU A 199 20.11 -13.80 21.57
C GLU A 199 21.35 -13.75 20.63
N PHE A 200 21.30 -14.47 19.51
CA PHE A 200 22.33 -14.49 18.47
C PHE A 200 22.10 -13.45 17.36
N ILE A 201 20.98 -12.73 17.40
CA ILE A 201 20.61 -11.70 16.43
C ILE A 201 21.25 -10.38 16.87
N ASP A 202 22.15 -9.87 16.05
CA ASP A 202 22.83 -8.59 16.22
C ASP A 202 22.79 -7.76 14.92
N SER A 203 23.20 -6.50 15.00
CA SER A 203 23.24 -5.59 13.84
C SER A 203 24.09 -6.12 12.69
N ARG A 204 25.13 -6.93 12.98
CA ARG A 204 25.98 -7.54 11.95
C ARG A 204 25.24 -8.63 11.17
N LEU A 205 24.43 -9.44 11.84
CA LEU A 205 23.57 -10.44 11.21
C LEU A 205 22.49 -9.78 10.36
N LEU A 206 21.78 -8.79 10.89
CA LEU A 206 20.74 -8.07 10.17
C LEU A 206 21.31 -7.38 8.91
N GLN A 207 22.43 -6.67 9.05
CA GLN A 207 23.14 -6.08 7.91
C GLN A 207 23.56 -7.13 6.87
N LYS A 208 23.98 -8.32 7.30
CA LYS A 208 24.34 -9.42 6.38
C LYS A 208 23.12 -9.92 5.60
N ILE A 209 21.96 -10.01 6.25
CA ILE A 209 20.69 -10.38 5.60
C ILE A 209 20.32 -9.33 4.56
N GLU A 210 20.30 -8.05 4.93
CA GLU A 210 19.97 -6.94 4.01
C GLU A 210 20.89 -6.89 2.79
N LYS A 211 22.22 -7.05 2.99
CA LYS A 211 23.19 -7.12 1.89
C LYS A 211 22.86 -8.24 0.92
N LYS A 212 22.49 -9.43 1.43
CA LYS A 212 22.05 -10.56 0.59
C LYS A 212 20.76 -10.26 -0.16
N CYS A 213 19.81 -9.57 0.47
CA CYS A 213 18.56 -9.15 -0.18
C CYS A 213 18.84 -8.16 -1.32
N ILE A 214 19.76 -7.20 -1.13
CA ILE A 214 20.18 -6.26 -2.17
C ILE A 214 20.85 -7.00 -3.35
N GLU A 215 21.74 -7.95 -3.07
CA GLU A 215 22.34 -8.79 -4.12
C GLU A 215 21.27 -9.54 -4.93
N TRP A 216 20.30 -10.16 -4.23
CA TRP A 216 19.20 -10.88 -4.87
C TRP A 216 18.29 -9.97 -5.69
N ARG A 217 17.99 -8.77 -5.20
CA ARG A 217 17.22 -7.77 -5.94
C ARG A 217 17.79 -7.56 -7.34
N TRP A 218 19.10 -7.39 -7.49
CA TRP A 218 19.71 -7.17 -8.80
C TRP A 218 19.60 -8.40 -9.71
N LYS A 219 19.58 -9.61 -9.15
CA LYS A 219 19.39 -10.85 -9.91
C LYS A 219 17.96 -10.99 -10.45
N ILE A 220 16.96 -10.65 -9.64
CA ILE A 220 15.54 -10.85 -10.02
C ILE A 220 14.91 -9.64 -10.70
N LYS A 221 15.42 -8.42 -10.48
CA LYS A 221 14.88 -7.18 -11.05
C LYS A 221 14.58 -7.23 -12.57
N PRO A 222 15.41 -7.86 -13.44
CA PRO A 222 15.12 -7.95 -14.87
C PRO A 222 13.97 -8.90 -15.24
N LEU A 223 13.51 -9.76 -14.31
CA LEU A 223 12.53 -10.82 -14.55
C LEU A 223 11.09 -10.31 -14.49
N THR A 224 10.83 -9.12 -15.04
CA THR A 224 9.54 -8.42 -14.96
C THR A 224 8.36 -9.18 -15.55
N HIS A 225 8.63 -10.16 -16.42
CA HIS A 225 7.63 -11.10 -16.95
C HIS A 225 7.01 -12.01 -15.87
N ARG A 226 7.62 -12.08 -14.68
CA ARG A 226 7.12 -12.86 -13.54
C ARG A 226 6.01 -12.16 -12.74
N LEU A 227 5.75 -10.87 -13.01
CA LEU A 227 4.73 -10.10 -12.28
C LEU A 227 3.37 -10.81 -12.33
N SER A 228 2.92 -11.21 -11.14
CA SER A 228 1.68 -11.96 -10.94
C SER A 228 0.87 -11.35 -9.83
N GLN A 229 -0.41 -11.65 -9.81
CA GLN A 229 -1.19 -11.44 -8.60
C GLN A 229 -0.61 -12.32 -7.50
N VAL A 230 -0.53 -11.79 -6.28
CA VAL A 230 -0.01 -12.45 -5.08
C VAL A 230 -0.90 -12.13 -3.89
N HIS A 231 -0.75 -12.91 -2.83
CA HIS A 231 -1.23 -12.51 -1.50
C HIS A 231 -0.30 -11.45 -0.91
N GLY A 232 1.02 -11.67 -1.00
CA GLY A 232 2.07 -10.76 -0.52
C GLY A 232 2.43 -10.93 0.96
N ASP A 233 1.73 -11.80 1.68
CA ASP A 233 2.00 -12.17 3.08
C ASP A 233 1.40 -13.55 3.44
N PHE A 234 1.60 -14.53 2.56
CA PHE A 234 0.95 -15.82 2.65
C PHE A 234 1.62 -16.75 3.67
N HIS A 235 1.20 -16.68 4.93
CA HIS A 235 1.72 -17.49 6.02
C HIS A 235 0.61 -18.08 6.92
N PRO A 236 0.92 -19.08 7.77
CA PRO A 236 -0.10 -19.83 8.52
C PRO A 236 -1.02 -19.01 9.43
N TRP A 237 -0.57 -17.85 9.94
CA TRP A 237 -1.41 -16.96 10.76
C TRP A 237 -2.46 -16.17 9.95
N ASN A 238 -2.30 -16.05 8.64
CA ASN A 238 -3.23 -15.32 7.75
C ASN A 238 -4.22 -16.26 7.05
N ILE A 239 -4.33 -17.51 7.49
CA ILE A 239 -5.21 -18.52 6.89
C ILE A 239 -6.10 -19.08 7.99
N LEU A 240 -7.41 -18.96 7.79
CA LEU A 240 -8.42 -19.55 8.66
C LEU A 240 -9.08 -20.73 7.94
N PHE A 241 -8.90 -21.93 8.47
CA PHE A 241 -9.65 -23.10 8.03
C PHE A 241 -10.97 -23.20 8.80
N LYS A 242 -12.08 -23.36 8.08
CA LYS A 242 -13.40 -23.58 8.69
C LYS A 242 -13.66 -25.07 8.90
N LYS A 243 -13.63 -25.86 7.82
CA LYS A 243 -13.82 -27.32 7.86
C LYS A 243 -13.09 -27.99 6.71
N GLY A 244 -12.36 -29.07 7.01
CA GLY A 244 -11.58 -29.77 5.99
C GLY A 244 -10.60 -28.82 5.31
N THR A 245 -10.67 -28.71 3.99
CA THR A 245 -9.87 -27.80 3.15
C THR A 245 -10.57 -26.48 2.82
N ASP A 246 -11.74 -26.18 3.39
CA ASP A 246 -12.40 -24.89 3.23
C ASP A 246 -11.70 -23.83 4.10
N PHE A 247 -11.14 -22.79 3.46
CA PHE A 247 -10.39 -21.75 4.14
C PHE A 247 -10.65 -20.36 3.57
N THR A 248 -10.33 -19.36 4.38
CA THR A 248 -10.30 -17.95 3.99
C THR A 248 -8.93 -17.37 4.33
N VAL A 249 -8.42 -16.54 3.42
CA VAL A 249 -7.18 -15.78 3.64
C VAL A 249 -7.49 -14.41 4.23
N LEU A 250 -6.59 -13.92 5.07
CA LEU A 250 -6.67 -12.62 5.72
C LEU A 250 -5.44 -11.80 5.36
N ASP A 251 -5.53 -10.49 5.60
CA ASP A 251 -4.40 -9.57 5.59
C ASP A 251 -3.45 -9.67 4.38
N ARG A 252 -3.82 -8.96 3.30
CA ARG A 252 -2.97 -8.78 2.12
C ARG A 252 -2.35 -7.39 2.04
N ALA A 253 -2.06 -6.77 3.19
CA ALA A 253 -1.62 -5.37 3.25
C ALA A 253 -0.32 -5.08 2.47
N ARG A 254 0.49 -6.10 2.20
CA ARG A 254 1.76 -5.98 1.44
C ARG A 254 1.59 -5.90 -0.08
N GLY A 255 0.37 -5.80 -0.60
CA GLY A 255 0.08 -5.44 -1.98
C GLY A 255 -0.27 -6.61 -2.89
N GLU A 256 -1.00 -6.31 -3.96
CA GLU A 256 -1.67 -7.29 -4.82
C GLU A 256 -0.82 -7.88 -5.95
N TRP A 257 0.27 -7.23 -6.36
CA TRP A 257 1.11 -7.65 -7.49
C TRP A 257 2.56 -7.84 -7.04
N GLY A 258 3.18 -8.95 -7.44
CA GLY A 258 4.55 -9.25 -7.06
C GLY A 258 5.16 -10.48 -7.72
N GLU A 259 6.21 -10.98 -7.06
CA GLU A 259 6.92 -12.21 -7.41
C GLU A 259 6.21 -13.40 -6.72
N PRO A 260 5.65 -14.37 -7.47
CA PRO A 260 5.04 -15.59 -6.93
C PRO A 260 5.88 -16.34 -5.90
N ALA A 261 7.20 -16.33 -6.07
CA ALA A 261 8.12 -17.00 -5.15
C ALA A 261 8.05 -16.45 -3.72
N ASP A 262 7.55 -15.23 -3.52
CA ASP A 262 7.37 -14.61 -2.19
C ASP A 262 6.32 -15.35 -1.37
N ASP A 263 5.12 -15.59 -1.92
CA ASP A 263 4.05 -16.36 -1.25
C ASP A 263 4.50 -17.80 -0.95
N VAL A 264 5.19 -18.43 -1.90
CA VAL A 264 5.70 -19.80 -1.74
C VAL A 264 6.77 -19.84 -0.64
N ALA A 265 7.72 -18.91 -0.64
CA ALA A 265 8.78 -18.85 0.36
C ALA A 265 8.21 -18.54 1.75
N SER A 266 7.28 -17.60 1.85
CA SER A 266 6.61 -17.21 3.10
C SER A 266 5.86 -18.38 3.73
N MET A 267 5.19 -19.20 2.93
CA MET A 267 4.54 -20.41 3.44
C MET A 267 5.56 -21.50 3.82
N THR A 268 6.47 -21.85 2.90
CA THR A 268 7.33 -23.03 3.05
C THR A 268 8.40 -22.89 4.13
N ILE A 269 8.87 -21.67 4.41
CA ILE A 269 9.82 -21.42 5.51
C ILE A 269 9.23 -21.83 6.87
N ASN A 270 7.91 -21.75 7.02
CA ASN A 270 7.24 -22.15 8.25
C ASN A 270 7.36 -23.66 8.48
N TYR A 271 7.21 -24.50 7.46
CA TYR A 271 7.39 -25.95 7.61
C TYR A 271 8.81 -26.30 8.10
N ILE A 272 9.80 -25.59 7.57
CA ILE A 272 11.20 -25.72 8.00
C ILE A 272 11.36 -25.23 9.45
N PHE A 273 10.79 -24.07 9.78
CA PHE A 273 10.85 -23.48 11.12
C PHE A 273 10.26 -24.40 12.19
N PHE A 274 9.05 -24.93 11.98
CA PHE A 274 8.41 -25.85 12.91
C PHE A 274 9.19 -27.18 13.04
N SER A 275 9.77 -27.68 11.94
CA SER A 275 10.65 -28.85 11.98
C SER A 275 11.91 -28.60 12.83
N LEU A 276 12.57 -27.45 12.62
CA LEU A 276 13.73 -27.02 13.40
C LEU A 276 13.42 -26.90 14.89
N GLN A 277 12.25 -26.35 15.25
CA GLN A 277 11.83 -26.25 16.65
C GLN A 277 11.68 -27.63 17.30
N ARG A 278 11.15 -28.63 16.58
CA ARG A 278 10.98 -29.99 17.11
C ARG A 278 12.30 -30.75 17.19
N TYR A 279 13.03 -30.80 16.08
CA TYR A 279 14.15 -31.74 15.91
C TYR A 279 15.52 -31.11 16.15
N ARG A 280 15.60 -29.77 16.21
CA ARG A 280 16.86 -29.00 16.34
C ARG A 280 17.90 -29.28 15.25
N ARG A 281 17.44 -29.77 14.09
CA ARG A 281 18.25 -30.05 12.89
C ARG A 281 17.39 -29.90 11.65
N LEU A 282 18.03 -29.53 10.53
CA LEU A 282 17.45 -29.56 9.18
C LEU A 282 17.53 -30.96 8.59
#